data_AF-A0A1J7C1A3-F1
#
_entry.id   AF-A0A1J7C1A3-F1
#
_cell.length_a   1.000
_cell.length_b   1.000
_cell.length_c   1.000
_cell.angle_alpha   90.00
_cell.angle_beta   90.00
_cell.angle_gamma   90.00
#
_symmetry.space_group_name_H-M   'P 1'
#
loop_
_entity.id
_entity.type
_entity.pdbx_description
1 polymer ?
#
loop_
_entity_poly.entity_id
_entity_poly.type
_entity_poly.pdbx_seq_one_letter_code
_entity_poly.pdbx_strand_id
1 'polypeptide(L)'
;MEPQSLYTYFHSKNALYDALFAEAYAELLSRQRAAAHPDPQVAFTRIAHAFVHYCTEDPVRYLLLFQRTVPGFTPGPDGMRSAVEVLDLVRDILARLGIGDPEALDVLTAVLGGIAAQQTANEPGGRRWTGLTDRAVTMFLREFAPDR
;
A
#
# COMPACT_ATOMS: atom_id res chain seq x y z
N MET A 1 -27.67 26.47 6.83
CA MET A 1 -26.39 26.41 6.10
C MET A 1 -26.63 25.49 4.92
N GLU A 2 -26.79 26.03 3.72
CA GLU A 2 -26.86 25.18 2.53
C GLU A 2 -25.49 24.53 2.31
N PRO A 3 -25.42 23.22 2.02
CA PRO A 3 -24.15 22.61 1.67
C PRO A 3 -23.65 23.25 0.37
N GLN A 4 -22.46 23.85 0.42
CA GLN A 4 -21.81 24.30 -0.81
C GLN A 4 -21.62 23.09 -1.74
N SER A 5 -21.95 23.28 -3.02
CA SER A 5 -21.75 22.24 -4.03
C SER A 5 -20.29 21.79 -4.05
N LEU A 6 -20.06 20.48 -4.17
CA LEU A 6 -18.72 19.90 -4.24
C LEU A 6 -17.89 20.47 -5.41
N TYR A 7 -18.57 20.95 -6.45
CA TYR A 7 -17.96 21.60 -7.62
C TYR A 7 -17.37 23.00 -7.34
N THR A 8 -17.66 23.58 -6.17
CA THR A 8 -16.97 24.79 -5.69
C THR A 8 -15.50 24.51 -5.41
N TYR A 9 -15.18 23.29 -4.97
CA TYR A 9 -13.83 22.87 -4.61
C TYR A 9 -13.13 22.05 -5.69
N PHE A 10 -13.90 21.28 -6.47
CA PHE A 10 -13.36 20.40 -7.50
C PHE A 10 -14.00 20.67 -8.86
N HIS A 11 -13.19 21.06 -9.82
CA HIS A 11 -13.66 21.38 -11.18
C HIS A 11 -14.22 20.17 -11.94
N SER A 12 -13.99 18.94 -11.46
CA SER A 12 -14.58 17.72 -12.01
C SER A 12 -14.55 16.56 -11.00
N LYS A 13 -15.28 15.49 -11.31
CA LYS A 13 -15.20 14.23 -10.56
C LYS A 13 -13.78 13.63 -10.56
N ASN A 14 -13.04 13.77 -11.67
CA ASN A 14 -11.65 13.31 -11.75
C ASN A 14 -10.73 14.15 -10.88
N ALA A 15 -10.97 15.46 -10.74
CA ALA A 15 -10.21 16.30 -9.82
C ALA A 15 -10.43 15.88 -8.35
N LEU A 16 -11.65 15.47 -7.99
CA LEU A 16 -11.91 14.87 -6.68
C LEU A 16 -11.15 13.55 -6.50
N TYR A 17 -11.22 12.64 -7.46
CA TYR A 17 -10.52 11.35 -7.38
C TYR A 17 -9.01 11.51 -7.29
N ASP A 18 -8.45 12.49 -8.00
CA ASP A 18 -7.03 12.81 -7.93
C ASP A 18 -6.61 13.30 -6.54
N ALA A 19 -7.39 14.20 -5.96
CA ALA A 19 -7.15 14.68 -4.60
C ALA A 19 -7.23 13.54 -3.57
N LEU A 20 -8.24 12.67 -3.66
CA LEU A 20 -8.37 11.50 -2.79
C LEU A 20 -7.21 10.50 -2.97
N PHE A 21 -6.76 10.30 -4.21
CA PHE A 21 -5.63 9.43 -4.52
C PHE A 21 -4.34 10.00 -3.90
N ALA A 22 -4.09 11.29 -4.06
CA ALA A 22 -2.93 11.97 -3.50
C ALA A 22 -2.92 11.95 -1.96
N GLU A 23 -4.05 12.26 -1.33
CA GLU A 23 -4.22 12.20 0.12
C GLU A 23 -3.94 10.78 0.64
N ALA A 24 -4.53 9.78 0.00
CA ALA A 24 -4.38 8.39 0.41
C ALA A 24 -2.94 7.87 0.25
N TYR A 25 -2.20 8.26 -0.79
CA TYR A 25 -0.79 7.87 -0.89
C TYR A 25 0.11 8.62 0.10
N ALA A 26 -0.17 9.90 0.37
CA ALA A 26 0.54 10.65 1.40
C ALA A 26 0.35 10.04 2.80
N GLU A 27 -0.88 9.59 3.11
CA GLU A 27 -1.18 8.90 4.35
C GLU A 27 -0.46 7.54 4.45
N LEU A 28 -0.53 6.72 3.39
CA LEU A 28 0.18 5.42 3.35
C LEU A 28 1.69 5.60 3.56
N LEU A 29 2.29 6.58 2.88
CA LEU A 29 3.70 6.92 3.01
C LEU A 29 4.05 7.32 4.45
N SER A 30 3.21 8.13 5.10
CA SER A 30 3.37 8.51 6.50
C SER A 30 3.34 7.29 7.43
N ARG A 31 2.40 6.37 7.23
CA ARG A 31 2.29 5.13 8.03
C ARG A 31 3.49 4.20 7.84
N GLN A 32 4.00 4.07 6.62
CA GLN A 32 5.22 3.30 6.35
C GLN A 32 6.46 3.94 6.99
N ARG A 33 6.59 5.27 6.94
CA ARG A 33 7.66 5.99 7.64
C ARG A 33 7.59 5.78 9.16
N ALA A 34 6.39 5.77 9.73
CA ALA A 34 6.19 5.48 11.16
C ALA A 34 6.53 4.03 11.56
N ALA A 35 6.56 3.10 10.59
CA ALA A 35 6.98 1.71 10.79
C ALA A 35 8.51 1.54 10.87
N ALA A 36 9.29 2.61 10.72
CA ALA A 36 10.75 2.57 10.78
C ALA A 36 11.27 1.92 12.06
N HIS A 37 12.35 1.14 11.91
CA HIS A 37 13.02 0.46 13.01
C HIS A 37 14.52 0.26 12.67
N PRO A 38 15.43 0.28 13.68
CA PRO A 38 16.86 0.03 13.46
C PRO A 38 17.13 -1.36 12.86
N ASP A 39 16.44 -2.38 13.37
CA ASP A 39 16.44 -3.73 12.78
C ASP A 39 15.62 -3.74 11.47
N PRO A 40 16.23 -4.06 10.31
CA PRO A 40 15.55 -4.06 9.03
C PRO A 40 14.49 -5.16 8.91
N GLN A 41 14.63 -6.29 9.60
CA GLN A 41 13.64 -7.36 9.57
C GLN A 41 12.38 -6.96 10.34
N VAL A 42 12.55 -6.31 11.50
CA VAL A 42 11.42 -5.73 12.24
C VAL A 42 10.75 -4.61 11.43
N ALA A 43 11.53 -3.74 10.77
CA ALA A 43 10.99 -2.68 9.92
C ALA A 43 10.16 -3.27 8.75
N PHE A 44 10.69 -4.30 8.09
CA PHE A 44 10.01 -5.00 7.00
C PHE A 44 8.68 -5.61 7.42
N THR A 45 8.67 -6.37 8.52
CA THR A 45 7.43 -6.94 9.08
C THR A 45 6.42 -5.85 9.41
N ARG A 46 6.84 -4.76 10.07
CA ARG A 46 5.94 -3.65 10.42
C ARG A 46 5.34 -2.98 9.19
N ILE A 47 6.11 -2.83 8.10
CA ILE A 47 5.62 -2.26 6.85
C ILE A 47 4.63 -3.18 6.14
N ALA A 48 4.91 -4.49 6.12
CA ALA A 48 3.99 -5.46 5.55
C ALA A 48 2.62 -5.40 6.26
N HIS A 49 2.63 -5.38 7.60
CA HIS A 49 1.41 -5.20 8.40
C HIS A 49 0.75 -3.84 8.18
N ALA A 50 1.52 -2.75 8.16
CA ALA A 50 0.99 -1.42 7.93
C ALA A 50 0.27 -1.32 6.58
N PHE A 51 0.86 -1.88 5.52
CA PHE A 51 0.27 -1.93 4.18
C PHE A 51 -1.01 -2.77 4.14
N VAL A 52 -0.97 -4.01 4.66
CA VAL A 52 -2.14 -4.91 4.66
C VAL A 52 -3.27 -4.32 5.48
N HIS A 53 -2.98 -3.75 6.66
CA HIS A 53 -3.97 -3.09 7.48
C HIS A 53 -4.58 -1.87 6.78
N TYR A 54 -3.75 -1.02 6.19
CA TYR A 54 -4.19 0.15 5.43
C TYR A 54 -5.14 -0.20 4.27
N CYS A 55 -4.85 -1.30 3.57
CA CYS A 55 -5.70 -1.75 2.46
C CYS A 55 -7.03 -2.36 2.92
N THR A 56 -7.12 -2.82 4.16
CA THR A 56 -8.30 -3.57 4.66
C THR A 56 -9.19 -2.75 5.58
N GLU A 57 -8.69 -1.66 6.16
CA GLU A 57 -9.50 -0.73 6.97
C GLU A 57 -10.50 0.09 6.14
N ASP A 58 -10.17 0.36 4.87
CA ASP A 58 -11.04 1.07 3.92
C ASP A 58 -10.98 0.41 2.53
N PRO A 59 -11.93 -0.48 2.20
CA PRO A 59 -12.06 -1.10 0.89
C PRO A 59 -12.20 -0.12 -0.28
N VAL A 60 -12.86 1.03 -0.09
CA VAL A 60 -13.11 2.00 -1.17
C VAL A 60 -11.80 2.68 -1.55
N ARG A 61 -11.02 3.09 -0.55
CA ARG A 61 -9.67 3.62 -0.77
C ARG A 61 -8.75 2.58 -1.41
N TYR A 62 -8.80 1.31 -0.98
CA TYR A 62 -8.05 0.23 -1.62
C TYR A 62 -8.37 0.10 -3.12
N LEU A 63 -9.65 0.14 -3.50
CA LEU A 63 -10.05 0.06 -4.90
C LEU A 63 -9.53 1.24 -5.74
N LEU A 64 -9.56 2.46 -5.16
CA LEU A 64 -9.05 3.67 -5.80
C LEU A 64 -7.54 3.59 -6.06
N LEU A 65 -6.76 3.15 -5.06
CA LEU A 65 -5.30 3.12 -5.18
C LEU A 65 -4.79 1.94 -6.02
N PHE A 66 -5.36 0.74 -5.85
CA PHE A 66 -4.70 -0.50 -6.30
C PHE A 66 -5.43 -1.31 -7.35
N GLN A 67 -6.68 -0.97 -7.73
CA GLN A 67 -7.49 -1.80 -8.62
C GLN A 67 -7.95 -1.11 -9.90
N ARG A 68 -7.51 0.14 -10.16
CA ARG A 68 -7.84 0.94 -11.37
C ARG A 68 -9.33 0.88 -11.77
N THR A 69 -10.23 0.94 -10.79
CA THR A 69 -11.67 0.69 -10.99
C THR A 69 -12.45 1.85 -11.59
N VAL A 70 -11.86 3.05 -11.64
CA VAL A 70 -12.53 4.26 -12.15
C VAL A 70 -12.21 4.44 -13.63
N PRO A 71 -13.18 4.28 -14.56
CA PRO A 71 -12.94 4.44 -16.00
C PRO A 71 -12.49 5.86 -16.34
N GLY A 72 -11.45 5.98 -17.17
CA GLY A 72 -10.95 7.27 -17.66
C GLY A 72 -10.25 8.16 -16.62
N PHE A 73 -10.07 7.67 -15.39
CA PHE A 73 -9.28 8.36 -14.37
C PHE A 73 -7.79 8.00 -14.52
N THR A 74 -6.94 9.01 -14.45
CA THR A 74 -5.48 8.86 -14.36
C THR A 74 -4.99 9.74 -13.21
N PRO A 75 -4.20 9.20 -12.27
CA PRO A 75 -3.63 10.00 -11.19
C PRO A 75 -2.74 11.12 -11.72
N GLY A 76 -2.82 12.27 -11.07
CA GLY A 76 -1.95 13.41 -11.26
C GLY A 76 -0.55 13.19 -10.69
N PRO A 77 0.37 14.13 -10.96
CA PRO A 77 1.79 13.98 -10.65
C PRO A 77 2.09 13.88 -9.14
N ASP A 78 1.32 14.57 -8.30
CA ASP A 78 1.58 14.61 -6.86
C ASP A 78 1.28 13.27 -6.19
N GLY A 79 0.11 12.69 -6.46
CA GLY A 79 -0.23 11.35 -5.97
C GLY A 79 0.70 10.28 -6.54
N MET A 80 1.07 10.39 -7.81
CA MET A 80 2.03 9.46 -8.41
C MET A 80 3.42 9.55 -7.76
N ARG A 81 3.89 10.76 -7.43
CA ARG A 81 5.15 10.95 -6.69
C ARG A 81 5.13 10.23 -5.35
N SER A 82 4.07 10.39 -4.55
CA SER A 82 3.93 9.69 -3.28
C SER A 82 3.82 8.16 -3.44
N ALA A 83 3.19 7.68 -4.51
CA ALA A 83 3.14 6.25 -4.82
C ALA A 83 4.52 5.66 -5.17
N VAL A 84 5.37 6.41 -5.86
CA VAL A 84 6.77 6.03 -6.10
C VAL A 84 7.56 6.02 -4.80
N GLU A 85 7.44 7.07 -3.96
CA GLU A 85 8.13 7.14 -2.67
C GLU A 85 7.78 5.98 -1.72
N VAL A 86 6.52 5.49 -1.76
CA VAL A 86 6.10 4.28 -1.03
C VAL A 86 6.89 3.06 -1.48
N LEU A 87 7.07 2.87 -2.79
CA LEU A 87 7.83 1.74 -3.32
C LEU A 87 9.33 1.88 -3.05
N ASP A 88 9.88 3.09 -3.12
CA ASP A 88 11.29 3.35 -2.83
C ASP A 88 11.63 3.04 -1.37
N LEU A 89 10.75 3.40 -0.43
CA LEU A 89 10.92 3.05 0.99
C LEU A 89 10.99 1.53 1.19
N VAL A 90 10.12 0.77 0.50
CA VAL A 90 10.15 -0.70 0.54
C VAL A 90 11.44 -1.23 -0.07
N ARG A 91 11.86 -0.68 -1.22
CA ARG A 91 13.13 -1.04 -1.88
C ARG A 91 14.34 -0.83 -0.99
N ASP A 92 14.41 0.29 -0.27
CA ASP A 92 15.50 0.59 0.66
C ASP A 92 15.59 -0.44 1.80
N ILE A 93 14.44 -0.93 2.27
CA ILE A 93 14.39 -1.93 3.33
C ILE A 93 14.79 -3.31 2.83
N LEU A 94 14.33 -3.69 1.63
CA LEU A 94 14.81 -4.89 0.95
C LEU A 94 16.34 -4.85 0.76
N ALA A 95 16.89 -3.71 0.32
CA ALA A 95 18.33 -3.54 0.18
C ALA A 95 19.07 -3.70 1.52
N ARG A 96 18.54 -3.16 2.63
CA ARG A 96 19.10 -3.36 3.98
C ARG A 96 19.05 -4.81 4.45
N LEU A 97 18.10 -5.60 3.92
CA LEU A 97 18.02 -7.05 4.13
C LEU A 97 18.96 -7.85 3.22
N GLY A 98 19.70 -7.19 2.32
CA GLY A 98 20.57 -7.84 1.34
C GLY A 98 19.83 -8.29 0.09
N ILE A 99 18.57 -7.89 -0.08
CA ILE A 99 17.72 -8.25 -1.22
C ILE A 99 17.85 -7.16 -2.28
N GLY A 100 18.69 -7.42 -3.28
CA GLY A 100 18.95 -6.48 -4.38
C GLY A 100 18.19 -6.78 -5.67
N ASP A 101 17.53 -7.94 -5.77
CA ASP A 101 16.78 -8.35 -6.96
C ASP A 101 15.51 -7.49 -7.13
N PRO A 102 15.34 -6.76 -8.25
CA PRO A 102 14.13 -6.02 -8.54
C PRO A 102 12.86 -6.87 -8.53
N GLU A 103 12.93 -8.15 -8.94
CA GLU A 103 11.77 -9.05 -8.96
C GLU A 103 11.21 -9.31 -7.55
N ALA A 104 12.05 -9.19 -6.51
CA ALA A 104 11.62 -9.35 -5.13
C ALA A 104 10.57 -8.30 -4.74
N LEU A 105 10.68 -7.06 -5.23
CA LEU A 105 9.67 -6.04 -4.98
C LEU A 105 8.34 -6.38 -5.68
N ASP A 106 8.41 -6.88 -6.91
CA ASP A 106 7.21 -7.26 -7.67
C ASP A 106 6.48 -8.42 -7.00
N VAL A 107 7.21 -9.46 -6.58
CA VAL A 107 6.65 -10.59 -5.83
C VAL A 107 6.06 -10.13 -4.50
N LEU A 108 6.75 -9.27 -3.76
CA LEU A 108 6.26 -8.74 -2.48
C LEU A 108 4.94 -7.99 -2.65
N THR A 109 4.86 -7.08 -3.62
CA THR A 109 3.65 -6.30 -3.86
C THR A 109 2.49 -7.18 -4.33
N ALA A 110 2.76 -8.20 -5.15
CA ALA A 110 1.77 -9.18 -5.56
C ALA A 110 1.24 -10.00 -4.35
N VAL A 111 2.12 -10.47 -3.47
CA VAL A 111 1.75 -11.26 -2.29
C VAL A 111 0.95 -10.44 -1.28
N LEU A 112 1.46 -9.28 -0.87
CA LEU A 112 0.77 -8.44 0.12
C LEU A 112 -0.52 -7.85 -0.44
N GLY A 113 -0.50 -7.40 -1.70
CA GLY A 113 -1.69 -6.93 -2.41
C GLY A 113 -2.75 -8.03 -2.56
N GLY A 114 -2.31 -9.26 -2.82
CA GLY A 114 -3.17 -10.44 -2.86
C GLY A 114 -3.82 -10.77 -1.52
N ILE A 115 -3.09 -10.69 -0.41
CA ILE A 115 -3.65 -10.85 0.94
C ILE A 115 -4.73 -9.80 1.21
N ALA A 116 -4.45 -8.54 0.91
CA ALA A 116 -5.41 -7.46 1.05
C ALA A 116 -6.66 -7.68 0.18
N ALA A 117 -6.47 -8.05 -1.09
CA ALA A 117 -7.55 -8.37 -2.01
C ALA A 117 -8.46 -9.49 -1.48
N GLN A 118 -7.85 -10.59 -0.99
CA GLN A 118 -8.59 -11.72 -0.47
C GLN A 118 -9.37 -11.38 0.81
N GLN A 119 -8.79 -10.58 1.71
CA GLN A 119 -9.51 -10.09 2.89
C GLN A 119 -10.71 -9.23 2.49
N THR A 120 -10.47 -8.23 1.65
CA THR A 120 -11.49 -7.27 1.23
C THR A 120 -12.62 -7.93 0.45
N ALA A 121 -12.33 -8.95 -0.37
CA ALA A 121 -13.34 -9.64 -1.17
C ALA A 121 -14.15 -10.68 -0.36
N ASN A 122 -13.50 -11.42 0.54
CA ASN A 122 -14.09 -12.63 1.12
C ASN A 122 -14.44 -12.53 2.61
N GLU A 123 -13.84 -11.59 3.34
CA GLU A 123 -14.11 -11.42 4.78
C GLU A 123 -13.87 -9.97 5.25
N PRO A 124 -14.61 -8.96 4.75
CA PRO A 124 -14.48 -7.59 5.24
C PRO A 124 -14.60 -7.51 6.77
N GLY A 125 -13.67 -6.80 7.43
CA GLY A 125 -13.63 -6.64 8.89
C GLY A 125 -13.12 -7.84 9.69
N GLY A 126 -12.85 -8.97 9.05
CA GLY A 126 -12.24 -10.15 9.67
C GLY A 126 -10.72 -10.14 9.66
N ARG A 127 -10.11 -11.30 9.91
CA ARG A 127 -8.64 -11.46 9.99
C ARG A 127 -8.09 -12.75 9.36
N ARG A 128 -8.92 -13.54 8.67
CA ARG A 128 -8.51 -14.82 8.09
C ARG A 128 -7.31 -14.68 7.16
N TRP A 129 -7.30 -13.65 6.31
CA TRP A 129 -6.24 -13.41 5.34
C TRP A 129 -5.17 -12.48 5.89
N THR A 130 -5.54 -11.41 6.59
CA THR A 130 -4.55 -10.50 7.22
C THR A 130 -3.68 -11.21 8.26
N GLY A 131 -4.21 -12.22 8.94
CA GLY A 131 -3.46 -13.10 9.85
C GLY A 131 -2.38 -13.94 9.17
N LEU A 132 -2.33 -14.00 7.83
CA LEU A 132 -1.29 -14.69 7.07
C LEU A 132 -0.07 -13.81 6.78
N THR A 133 -0.10 -12.52 7.14
CA THR A 133 0.97 -11.56 6.79
C THR A 133 2.34 -12.01 7.31
N ASP A 134 2.44 -12.45 8.57
CA ASP A 134 3.71 -12.94 9.14
C ASP A 134 4.25 -14.17 8.41
N ARG A 135 3.34 -15.08 8.02
CA ARG A 135 3.69 -16.29 7.27
C ARG A 135 4.19 -15.92 5.87
N ALA A 136 3.54 -14.97 5.20
CA ALA A 136 3.95 -14.49 3.89
C ALA A 136 5.31 -13.80 3.94
N VAL A 137 5.55 -12.93 4.93
CA VAL A 137 6.85 -12.31 5.20
C VAL A 137 7.93 -13.38 5.43
N THR A 138 7.64 -14.39 6.25
CA THR A 138 8.58 -15.50 6.51
C THR A 138 8.92 -16.28 5.24
N MET A 139 7.92 -16.60 4.41
CA MET A 139 8.14 -17.29 3.13
C MET A 139 8.96 -16.44 2.16
N PHE A 140 8.66 -15.15 2.08
CA PHE A 140 9.37 -14.19 1.25
C PHE A 140 10.85 -14.08 1.63
N LEU A 141 11.15 -13.93 2.93
CA LEU A 141 12.53 -13.84 3.41
C LEU A 141 13.32 -15.12 3.17
N ARG A 142 12.68 -16.30 3.29
CA ARG A 142 13.33 -17.58 2.98
C ARG A 142 13.71 -17.71 1.50
N GLU A 143 12.92 -17.14 0.61
CA GLU A 143 13.20 -17.16 -0.83
C GLU A 143 14.30 -16.16 -1.20
N PHE A 144 14.18 -14.91 -0.75
CA PHE A 144 15.03 -13.82 -1.23
C PHE A 144 16.22 -13.48 -0.32
N ALA A 145 16.24 -14.00 0.91
CA ALA A 145 17.33 -13.83 1.88
C ALA A 145 17.61 -15.15 2.64
N PRO A 146 17.92 -16.26 1.96
CA PRO A 146 18.03 -17.59 2.56
C PRO A 146 19.17 -17.74 3.57
N ASP A 147 20.21 -16.91 3.46
CA ASP A 147 21.40 -16.96 4.30
C ASP A 147 21.28 -16.13 5.61
N ARG A 148 20.05 -15.72 5.97
CA ARG A 148 19.74 -14.92 7.17
C ARG A 148 18.76 -15.60 8.12
#